data_AF-A0A2E3ZAK1-F1
#
_entry.id   AF-A0A2E3ZAK1-F1
#
_cell.length_a   1.000
_cell.length_b   1.000
_cell.length_c   1.000
_cell.angle_alpha   90.00
_cell.angle_beta   90.00
_cell.angle_gamma   90.00
#
_symmetry.space_group_name_H-M   'P 1'
#
loop_
_entity.id
_entity.type
_entity.pdbx_description
1 polymer ?
#
loop_
_entity_poly.entity_id
_entity_poly.type
_entity_poly.pdbx_seq_one_letter_code
_entity_poly.pdbx_strand_id
1 'polypeptide(L)'
;MVLDNLDGGQATIGSVATASTLNTTGDAIVVTNTASADIVNVDVSSTGRGLVVANDDANDFNLSVNDLTVDNTGTAAVEASHTGAGAFTYVATDSDFDNNVLINADGAGDVNLTFNDTLVDTTGTEVAFGLVLDPNVTDANVQIRRSEFTADDASAFDFDMNSAGVKNVTFELSDSMAVNNSASASAEIDASDPTILGATINDNTFTNTGAGDNLDLAANSGTAIINLSMDSNITNGGTDSVVLRELNGADFNIVDRNTLTSRNPGVGNFVFDSAGNVIGDFDDIPALP
;
A
#
# COMPACT_ATOMS: atom_id res chain seq x y z
N MET A 1 -0.47 -25.91 13.12
CA MET A 1 -1.86 -26.42 13.19
C MET A 1 -2.30 -26.66 11.76
N VAL A 2 -2.85 -27.83 11.43
CA VAL A 2 -3.45 -28.06 10.11
C VAL A 2 -4.91 -27.62 10.23
N LEU A 3 -5.32 -26.62 9.45
CA LEU A 3 -6.65 -26.04 9.50
C LEU A 3 -7.58 -26.77 8.51
N ASP A 4 -7.88 -28.06 8.73
CA ASP A 4 -8.71 -28.79 7.76
C ASP A 4 -10.22 -28.59 8.02
N ASN A 5 -10.91 -28.01 7.03
CA ASN A 5 -12.36 -28.02 6.82
C ASN A 5 -13.25 -27.54 7.99
N LEU A 6 -13.19 -26.23 8.30
CA LEU A 6 -14.10 -25.55 9.23
C LEU A 6 -15.35 -25.02 8.50
N ASP A 7 -16.20 -25.90 7.98
CA ASP A 7 -17.51 -25.49 7.42
C ASP A 7 -18.32 -24.74 8.49
N GLY A 8 -18.42 -23.41 8.35
CA GLY A 8 -19.16 -22.51 9.25
C GLY A 8 -18.40 -22.07 10.53
N GLY A 9 -17.09 -22.28 10.60
CA GLY A 9 -16.23 -21.84 11.72
C GLY A 9 -15.22 -20.75 11.33
N GLN A 10 -14.66 -20.07 12.34
CA GLN A 10 -13.53 -19.14 12.24
C GLN A 10 -12.25 -19.87 12.67
N ALA A 11 -11.15 -19.71 11.93
CA ALA A 11 -9.82 -20.15 12.37
C ALA A 11 -9.13 -19.03 13.14
N THR A 12 -9.02 -19.15 14.47
CA THR A 12 -8.12 -18.29 15.25
C THR A 12 -6.73 -18.90 15.25
N ILE A 13 -5.76 -18.21 14.64
CA ILE A 13 -4.37 -18.67 14.56
C ILE A 13 -3.54 -17.94 15.62
N GLY A 14 -2.93 -18.71 16.53
CA GLY A 14 -1.99 -18.19 17.55
C GLY A 14 -0.54 -18.67 17.37
N SER A 15 -0.20 -19.31 16.24
CA SER A 15 1.19 -19.69 15.90
C SER A 15 1.37 -19.96 14.41
N VAL A 16 1.10 -21.18 13.91
CA VAL A 16 1.32 -21.54 12.50
C VAL A 16 0.10 -22.25 11.91
N ALA A 17 -0.40 -21.80 10.76
CA ALA A 17 -1.33 -22.55 9.91
C ALA A 17 -0.64 -22.99 8.61
N THR A 18 -0.74 -24.28 8.27
CA THR A 18 -0.13 -24.82 7.04
C THR A 18 -1.10 -25.71 6.26
N ALA A 19 -1.11 -25.58 4.93
CA ALA A 19 -1.67 -26.53 3.97
C ALA A 19 -3.13 -26.91 4.22
N SER A 20 -4.05 -26.01 3.89
CA SER A 20 -5.48 -26.21 4.11
C SER A 20 -6.35 -25.40 3.16
N THR A 21 -7.49 -25.96 2.78
CA THR A 21 -8.61 -25.19 2.21
C THR A 21 -9.62 -24.86 3.32
N LEU A 22 -9.98 -23.59 3.44
CA LEU A 22 -10.98 -23.08 4.38
C LEU A 22 -12.19 -22.56 3.61
N ASN A 23 -13.35 -23.17 3.82
CA ASN A 23 -14.61 -22.67 3.27
C ASN A 23 -15.49 -22.16 4.42
N THR A 24 -15.84 -20.87 4.40
CA THR A 24 -16.65 -20.28 5.47
C THR A 24 -17.62 -19.22 4.95
N THR A 25 -18.67 -18.99 5.71
CA THR A 25 -19.61 -17.89 5.46
C THR A 25 -19.31 -16.65 6.32
N GLY A 26 -18.36 -16.75 7.26
CA GLY A 26 -17.92 -15.67 8.14
C GLY A 26 -16.45 -15.30 7.90
N ASP A 27 -15.82 -14.63 8.86
CA ASP A 27 -14.38 -14.35 8.77
C ASP A 27 -13.58 -15.68 8.78
N ALA A 28 -12.71 -15.89 7.81
CA ALA A 28 -12.01 -17.17 7.66
C ALA A 28 -10.85 -17.32 8.64
N ILE A 29 -9.94 -16.34 8.63
CA ILE A 29 -8.76 -16.32 9.48
C ILE A 29 -8.79 -15.07 10.34
N VAL A 30 -8.56 -15.23 11.64
CA VAL A 30 -8.39 -14.10 12.57
C VAL A 30 -7.11 -14.26 13.36
N VAL A 31 -6.27 -13.23 13.28
CA VAL A 31 -5.02 -13.09 14.03
C VAL A 31 -5.15 -11.85 14.92
N THR A 32 -5.14 -12.05 16.24
CA THR A 32 -5.33 -10.95 17.19
C THR A 32 -4.29 -11.01 18.30
N ASN A 33 -3.63 -9.88 18.60
CA ASN A 33 -2.74 -9.68 19.76
C ASN A 33 -1.78 -10.84 20.01
N THR A 34 -1.22 -11.36 18.93
CA THR A 34 -0.29 -12.49 18.98
C THR A 34 1.10 -11.95 18.66
N ALA A 35 2.09 -12.26 19.50
CA ALA A 35 3.44 -11.75 19.31
C ALA A 35 4.05 -12.16 17.96
N SER A 36 3.71 -13.37 17.48
CA SER A 36 4.06 -13.84 16.15
C SER A 36 3.07 -14.88 15.63
N ALA A 37 2.71 -14.77 14.35
CA ALA A 37 1.91 -15.76 13.63
C ALA A 37 2.43 -15.96 12.20
N ASP A 38 2.34 -17.19 11.71
CA ASP A 38 2.66 -17.57 10.34
C ASP A 38 1.46 -18.23 9.67
N ILE A 39 1.15 -17.81 8.44
CA ILE A 39 0.16 -18.42 7.55
C ILE A 39 0.90 -18.88 6.30
N VAL A 40 0.87 -20.17 6.01
CA VAL A 40 1.68 -20.77 4.94
C VAL A 40 0.85 -21.74 4.10
N ASN A 41 0.74 -21.51 2.80
CA ASN A 41 0.06 -22.40 1.85
C ASN A 41 -1.40 -22.67 2.26
N VAL A 42 -2.20 -21.61 2.37
CA VAL A 42 -3.61 -21.70 2.78
C VAL A 42 -4.48 -21.15 1.68
N ASP A 43 -5.53 -21.88 1.32
CA ASP A 43 -6.56 -21.41 0.39
C ASP A 43 -7.82 -21.11 1.18
N VAL A 44 -8.39 -19.93 0.99
CA VAL A 44 -9.62 -19.48 1.63
C VAL A 44 -10.68 -19.23 0.56
N SER A 45 -11.88 -19.75 0.76
CA SER A 45 -13.10 -19.27 0.11
C SER A 45 -14.05 -18.76 1.18
N SER A 46 -14.36 -17.47 1.12
CA SER A 46 -15.15 -16.79 2.16
C SER A 46 -16.18 -15.82 1.60
N THR A 47 -17.35 -15.76 2.24
CA THR A 47 -18.33 -14.68 2.02
C THR A 47 -18.29 -13.61 3.11
N GLY A 48 -17.46 -13.78 4.15
CA GLY A 48 -17.15 -12.78 5.17
C GLY A 48 -15.88 -12.02 4.82
N ARG A 49 -14.97 -11.80 5.78
CA ARG A 49 -13.59 -11.37 5.47
C ARG A 49 -12.67 -12.58 5.30
N GLY A 50 -11.65 -12.46 4.48
CA GLY A 50 -10.64 -13.52 4.31
C GLY A 50 -9.74 -13.63 5.54
N LEU A 51 -8.89 -12.62 5.72
CA LEU A 51 -7.96 -12.48 6.83
C LEU A 51 -8.25 -11.20 7.62
N VAL A 52 -8.49 -11.33 8.92
CA VAL A 52 -8.62 -10.21 9.84
C VAL A 52 -7.42 -10.18 10.77
N VAL A 53 -6.71 -9.07 10.78
CA VAL A 53 -5.54 -8.84 11.63
C VAL A 53 -5.84 -7.69 12.59
N ALA A 54 -5.65 -7.92 13.89
CA ALA A 54 -5.82 -6.89 14.90
C ALA A 54 -4.68 -6.92 15.91
N ASN A 55 -3.96 -5.80 16.05
CA ASN A 55 -3.03 -5.58 17.15
C ASN A 55 -3.44 -4.31 17.91
N ASP A 56 -4.08 -4.49 19.07
CA ASP A 56 -4.52 -3.39 19.96
C ASP A 56 -3.74 -3.35 21.28
N ASP A 57 -2.76 -4.25 21.46
CA ASP A 57 -1.98 -4.37 22.70
C ASP A 57 -0.65 -3.60 22.66
N ALA A 58 0.04 -3.57 23.78
CA ALA A 58 1.34 -2.88 23.88
C ALA A 58 2.52 -3.77 23.45
N ASN A 59 2.28 -4.95 22.88
CA ASN A 59 3.33 -5.89 22.51
C ASN A 59 3.63 -5.81 21.02
N ASP A 60 4.87 -6.14 20.65
CA ASP A 60 5.23 -6.27 19.25
C ASP A 60 4.43 -7.40 18.59
N PHE A 61 4.03 -7.17 17.35
CA PHE A 61 3.25 -8.07 16.52
C PHE A 61 4.02 -8.39 15.24
N ASN A 62 4.13 -9.67 14.90
CA ASN A 62 4.81 -10.12 13.70
C ASN A 62 3.96 -11.15 12.95
N LEU A 63 3.44 -10.78 11.79
CA LEU A 63 2.69 -11.69 10.92
C LEU A 63 3.49 -11.97 9.65
N SER A 64 3.73 -13.24 9.36
CA SER A 64 4.25 -13.71 8.08
C SER A 64 3.15 -14.48 7.35
N VAL A 65 2.82 -14.05 6.14
CA VAL A 65 1.89 -14.72 5.23
C VAL A 65 2.67 -15.11 3.99
N ASN A 66 2.60 -16.38 3.61
CA ASN A 66 3.27 -16.91 2.43
C ASN A 66 2.34 -17.88 1.72
N ASP A 67 2.08 -17.68 0.43
CA ASP A 67 1.20 -18.58 -0.34
C ASP A 67 -0.20 -18.66 0.30
N LEU A 68 -0.79 -17.49 0.62
CA LEU A 68 -2.19 -17.39 1.03
C LEU A 68 -3.02 -16.95 -0.19
N THR A 69 -3.95 -17.79 -0.60
CA THR A 69 -4.97 -17.45 -1.59
C THR A 69 -6.27 -17.16 -0.87
N VAL A 70 -6.92 -16.03 -1.18
CA VAL A 70 -8.24 -15.69 -0.66
C VAL A 70 -9.18 -15.38 -1.82
N ASP A 71 -10.09 -16.30 -2.10
CA ASP A 71 -11.29 -16.06 -2.91
C ASP A 71 -12.37 -15.47 -2.01
N ASN A 72 -12.47 -14.13 -1.97
CA ASN A 72 -13.44 -13.42 -1.15
C ASN A 72 -14.52 -12.73 -1.99
N THR A 73 -15.77 -13.11 -1.77
CA THR A 73 -16.94 -12.41 -2.36
C THR A 73 -17.64 -11.50 -1.35
N GLY A 74 -17.04 -11.33 -0.18
CA GLY A 74 -17.55 -10.55 0.94
C GLY A 74 -17.04 -9.11 0.95
N THR A 75 -16.69 -8.62 2.14
CA THR A 75 -16.31 -7.21 2.35
C THR A 75 -14.85 -6.90 2.11
N ALA A 76 -13.93 -7.85 2.35
CA ALA A 76 -12.50 -7.66 2.15
C ALA A 76 -11.74 -9.00 2.16
N ALA A 77 -10.71 -9.10 1.32
CA ALA A 77 -9.78 -10.22 1.37
C ALA A 77 -8.90 -10.12 2.62
N VAL A 78 -8.38 -8.93 2.92
CA VAL A 78 -7.61 -8.64 4.13
C VAL A 78 -8.09 -7.35 4.76
N GLU A 79 -8.33 -7.38 6.07
CA GLU A 79 -8.54 -6.18 6.87
C GLU A 79 -7.58 -6.23 8.07
N ALA A 80 -6.62 -5.31 8.12
CA ALA A 80 -5.63 -5.21 9.18
C ALA A 80 -5.77 -3.88 9.93
N SER A 81 -5.81 -3.96 11.25
CA SER A 81 -5.81 -2.81 12.14
C SER A 81 -4.70 -2.91 13.18
N HIS A 82 -3.92 -1.85 13.33
CA HIS A 82 -2.94 -1.70 14.41
C HIS A 82 -3.25 -0.43 15.21
N THR A 83 -3.63 -0.59 16.47
CA THR A 83 -3.88 0.53 17.40
C THR A 83 -3.04 0.40 18.68
N GLY A 84 -2.19 -0.62 18.73
CA GLY A 84 -1.31 -0.95 19.84
C GLY A 84 -0.13 0.02 19.99
N ALA A 85 0.66 -0.16 21.05
CA ALA A 85 1.89 0.60 21.27
C ALA A 85 3.17 -0.16 20.90
N GLY A 86 3.06 -1.46 20.61
CA GLY A 86 4.19 -2.27 20.13
C GLY A 86 4.40 -2.10 18.63
N ALA A 87 5.54 -2.59 18.12
CA ALA A 87 5.80 -2.57 16.68
C ALA A 87 4.81 -3.49 15.92
N PHE A 88 4.40 -3.09 14.71
CA PHE A 88 3.54 -3.87 13.83
C PHE A 88 4.29 -4.28 12.57
N THR A 89 4.60 -5.57 12.46
CA THR A 89 5.22 -6.15 11.28
C THR A 89 4.24 -7.06 10.54
N TYR A 90 4.00 -6.79 9.26
CA TYR A 90 3.24 -7.66 8.38
C TYR A 90 3.99 -7.88 7.07
N VAL A 91 4.39 -9.13 6.84
CA VAL A 91 5.00 -9.61 5.61
C VAL A 91 4.00 -10.50 4.88
N ALA A 92 3.71 -10.22 3.61
CA ALA A 92 2.99 -11.09 2.70
C ALA A 92 3.85 -11.40 1.47
N THR A 93 3.98 -12.69 1.15
CA THR A 93 4.73 -13.17 -0.01
C THR A 93 3.94 -14.18 -0.82
N ASP A 94 4.12 -14.16 -2.14
CA ASP A 94 3.53 -15.14 -3.07
C ASP A 94 2.02 -15.36 -2.81
N SER A 95 1.26 -14.29 -2.52
CA SER A 95 -0.12 -14.37 -2.05
C SER A 95 -1.10 -13.74 -3.03
N ASP A 96 -2.34 -14.24 -3.05
CA ASP A 96 -3.37 -13.84 -4.00
C ASP A 96 -4.66 -13.48 -3.25
N PHE A 97 -5.19 -12.30 -3.51
CA PHE A 97 -6.30 -11.72 -2.78
C PHE A 97 -7.38 -11.24 -3.77
N ASP A 98 -8.41 -12.04 -3.97
CA ASP A 98 -9.63 -11.61 -4.64
C ASP A 98 -10.44 -10.80 -3.63
N ASN A 99 -10.62 -9.51 -3.90
CA ASN A 99 -11.12 -8.40 -3.08
C ASN A 99 -10.02 -7.61 -2.35
N ASN A 100 -10.40 -6.47 -1.78
CA ASN A 100 -9.46 -5.49 -1.28
C ASN A 100 -8.64 -5.95 -0.07
N VAL A 101 -7.44 -5.38 0.02
CA VAL A 101 -6.52 -5.41 1.16
C VAL A 101 -6.50 -4.02 1.77
N LEU A 102 -6.99 -3.91 3.00
CA LEU A 102 -7.04 -2.66 3.75
C LEU A 102 -6.19 -2.77 5.01
N ILE A 103 -5.25 -1.84 5.18
CA ILE A 103 -4.40 -1.75 6.36
C ILE A 103 -4.54 -0.35 6.96
N ASN A 104 -5.02 -0.28 8.19
CA ASN A 104 -5.02 0.96 8.97
C ASN A 104 -4.11 0.80 10.20
N ALA A 105 -3.08 1.64 10.29
CA ALA A 105 -2.21 1.72 11.46
C ALA A 105 -2.34 3.08 12.16
N ASP A 106 -2.91 3.07 13.37
CA ASP A 106 -3.02 4.21 14.31
C ASP A 106 -2.28 3.92 15.63
N GLY A 107 -1.45 2.88 15.67
CA GLY A 107 -0.64 2.54 16.83
C GLY A 107 0.57 3.46 16.98
N ALA A 108 1.09 3.58 18.21
CA ALA A 108 2.25 4.41 18.51
C ALA A 108 3.60 3.73 18.24
N GLY A 109 3.59 2.48 17.78
CA GLY A 109 4.79 1.71 17.44
C GLY A 109 5.21 1.86 15.98
N ASP A 110 6.39 1.32 15.67
CA ASP A 110 6.92 1.29 14.31
C ASP A 110 6.07 0.37 13.42
N VAL A 111 5.79 0.82 12.19
CA VAL A 111 5.05 0.04 11.19
C VAL A 111 6.01 -0.51 10.13
N ASN A 112 6.07 -1.83 9.98
CA ASN A 112 6.94 -2.51 9.03
C ASN A 112 6.11 -3.41 8.11
N LEU A 113 5.93 -3.00 6.86
CA LEU A 113 5.12 -3.72 5.88
C LEU A 113 6.00 -4.20 4.74
N THR A 114 5.81 -5.46 4.34
CA THR A 114 6.45 -6.01 3.15
C THR A 114 5.46 -6.85 2.36
N PHE A 115 5.18 -6.42 1.14
CA PHE A 115 4.39 -7.17 0.16
C PHE A 115 5.30 -7.50 -1.01
N ASN A 116 5.40 -8.78 -1.34
CA ASN A 116 6.33 -9.22 -2.36
C ASN A 116 5.74 -10.38 -3.17
N ASP A 117 5.66 -10.24 -4.49
CA ASP A 117 4.96 -11.23 -5.32
C ASP A 117 3.50 -11.42 -4.86
N THR A 118 2.79 -10.30 -4.60
CA THR A 118 1.39 -10.31 -4.12
C THR A 118 0.43 -9.79 -5.19
N LEU A 119 -0.69 -10.49 -5.41
CA LEU A 119 -1.78 -10.05 -6.27
C LEU A 119 -2.97 -9.61 -5.41
N VAL A 120 -3.58 -8.47 -5.78
CA VAL A 120 -4.85 -8.01 -5.23
C VAL A 120 -5.75 -7.57 -6.37
N ASP A 121 -6.90 -8.23 -6.52
CA ASP A 121 -7.87 -7.92 -7.56
C ASP A 121 -9.25 -7.61 -6.95
N THR A 122 -9.75 -6.40 -7.16
CA THR A 122 -11.12 -6.04 -6.80
C THR A 122 -11.93 -5.66 -8.04
N THR A 123 -13.10 -6.29 -8.17
CA THR A 123 -14.09 -6.01 -9.21
C THR A 123 -15.13 -4.97 -8.78
N GLY A 124 -14.93 -4.38 -7.60
CA GLY A 124 -15.86 -3.45 -6.98
C GLY A 124 -15.54 -1.97 -7.18
N THR A 125 -16.05 -1.16 -6.26
CA THR A 125 -15.82 0.30 -6.17
C THR A 125 -14.79 0.66 -5.10
N GLU A 126 -14.20 -0.35 -4.48
CA GLU A 126 -13.20 -0.25 -3.43
C GLU A 126 -11.80 -0.13 -4.05
N VAL A 127 -10.88 0.51 -3.33
CA VAL A 127 -9.45 0.46 -3.65
C VAL A 127 -8.95 -0.98 -3.50
N ALA A 128 -8.13 -1.48 -4.43
CA ALA A 128 -7.58 -2.84 -4.32
C ALA A 128 -6.64 -2.97 -3.12
N PHE A 129 -5.62 -2.11 -3.03
CA PHE A 129 -4.71 -2.05 -1.90
C PHE A 129 -4.73 -0.65 -1.27
N GLY A 130 -5.22 -0.55 -0.04
CA GLY A 130 -5.27 0.69 0.73
C GLY A 130 -4.42 0.60 2.00
N LEU A 131 -3.53 1.57 2.18
CA LEU A 131 -2.74 1.74 3.40
C LEU A 131 -2.97 3.13 3.99
N VAL A 132 -3.37 3.17 5.26
CA VAL A 132 -3.51 4.41 6.03
C VAL A 132 -2.55 4.40 7.21
N LEU A 133 -1.73 5.45 7.32
CA LEU A 133 -0.93 5.72 8.52
C LEU A 133 -1.56 6.88 9.30
N ASP A 134 -2.26 6.51 10.37
CA ASP A 134 -3.03 7.38 11.26
C ASP A 134 -2.14 8.02 12.35
N PRO A 135 -2.62 9.05 13.10
CA PRO A 135 -1.81 10.07 13.77
C PRO A 135 -0.70 9.56 14.69
N ASN A 136 -0.87 8.43 15.36
CA ASN A 136 0.09 8.01 16.37
C ASN A 136 1.32 7.30 15.81
N VAL A 137 1.31 6.84 14.55
CA VAL A 137 2.49 6.21 13.91
C VAL A 137 3.61 7.24 13.80
N THR A 138 4.80 6.93 14.31
CA THR A 138 5.97 7.84 14.24
C THR A 138 6.96 7.45 13.15
N ASP A 139 7.15 6.15 12.93
CA ASP A 139 8.09 5.62 11.95
C ASP A 139 7.44 4.48 11.17
N ALA A 140 7.61 4.47 9.85
CA ALA A 140 7.13 3.41 8.99
C ALA A 140 8.14 3.03 7.91
N ASN A 141 8.21 1.73 7.62
CA ASN A 141 8.97 1.16 6.51
C ASN A 141 8.04 0.24 5.70
N VAL A 142 7.75 0.65 4.47
CA VAL A 142 6.80 -0.03 3.60
C VAL A 142 7.52 -0.44 2.32
N GLN A 143 7.53 -1.73 2.02
CA GLN A 143 8.21 -2.29 0.86
C GLN A 143 7.24 -3.13 0.04
N ILE A 144 7.01 -2.73 -1.20
CA ILE A 144 6.10 -3.41 -2.12
C ILE A 144 6.89 -3.74 -3.38
N ARG A 145 6.99 -5.03 -3.71
CA ARG A 145 7.81 -5.51 -4.82
C ARG A 145 7.08 -6.56 -5.64
N ARG A 146 7.24 -6.57 -6.96
CA ARG A 146 6.68 -7.62 -7.83
C ARG A 146 5.20 -7.89 -7.60
N SER A 147 4.46 -6.86 -7.21
CA SER A 147 3.06 -6.99 -6.79
C SER A 147 2.15 -6.37 -7.84
N GLU A 148 0.92 -6.85 -7.91
CA GLU A 148 -0.09 -6.38 -8.86
C GLU A 148 -1.36 -5.99 -8.10
N PHE A 149 -1.87 -4.80 -8.39
CA PHE A 149 -3.08 -4.25 -7.81
C PHE A 149 -4.03 -3.89 -8.94
N THR A 150 -5.22 -4.49 -8.96
CA THR A 150 -6.24 -4.26 -9.99
C THR A 150 -7.54 -3.82 -9.33
N ALA A 151 -8.09 -2.69 -9.78
CA ALA A 151 -9.38 -2.17 -9.34
C ALA A 151 -10.25 -1.73 -10.52
N ASP A 152 -11.52 -2.14 -10.56
CA ASP A 152 -12.41 -1.76 -11.66
C ASP A 152 -12.79 -0.27 -11.65
N ASP A 153 -13.32 0.26 -10.54
CA ASP A 153 -13.87 1.63 -10.45
C ASP A 153 -13.37 2.42 -9.21
N ALA A 154 -12.09 2.24 -8.86
CA ALA A 154 -11.39 3.00 -7.82
C ALA A 154 -9.89 3.16 -8.16
N SER A 155 -9.08 3.66 -7.23
CA SER A 155 -7.62 3.54 -7.32
C SER A 155 -7.22 2.07 -7.12
N ALA A 156 -6.21 1.58 -7.83
CA ALA A 156 -5.69 0.24 -7.59
C ALA A 156 -4.82 0.22 -6.32
N PHE A 157 -4.03 1.28 -6.13
CA PHE A 157 -3.18 1.46 -4.97
C PHE A 157 -3.44 2.83 -4.33
N ASP A 158 -3.58 2.87 -3.02
CA ASP A 158 -3.73 4.10 -2.24
C ASP A 158 -2.87 4.02 -0.97
N PHE A 159 -2.02 5.03 -0.77
CA PHE A 159 -1.24 5.19 0.44
C PHE A 159 -1.47 6.59 1.02
N ASP A 160 -2.30 6.63 2.05
CA ASP A 160 -2.73 7.83 2.75
C ASP A 160 -1.95 8.01 4.07
N MET A 161 -1.28 9.17 4.20
CA MET A 161 -0.61 9.62 5.42
C MET A 161 -1.22 10.92 5.95
N ASN A 162 -2.48 11.20 5.63
CA ASN A 162 -3.16 12.45 5.95
C ASN A 162 -3.71 12.52 7.36
N SER A 163 -2.82 12.46 8.33
CA SER A 163 -3.20 12.38 9.73
C SER A 163 -2.28 13.19 10.64
N ALA A 164 -2.90 13.81 11.66
CA ALA A 164 -2.24 14.81 12.51
C ALA A 164 -1.17 14.20 13.43
N GLY A 165 0.03 13.97 12.90
CA GLY A 165 1.16 13.40 13.63
C GLY A 165 2.49 13.62 12.89
N VAL A 166 3.60 13.57 13.61
CA VAL A 166 4.93 13.62 12.99
C VAL A 166 5.32 12.21 12.58
N LYS A 167 5.62 11.99 11.29
CA LYS A 167 5.96 10.67 10.75
C LYS A 167 7.26 10.71 9.94
N ASN A 168 8.10 9.69 10.07
CA ASN A 168 9.16 9.40 9.11
C ASN A 168 8.81 8.10 8.38
N VAL A 169 8.66 8.17 7.07
CA VAL A 169 8.23 7.05 6.24
C VAL A 169 9.30 6.74 5.21
N THR A 170 9.75 5.49 5.17
CA THR A 170 10.50 4.94 4.04
C THR A 170 9.56 4.07 3.23
N PHE A 171 9.44 4.37 1.95
CA PHE A 171 8.55 3.67 1.02
C PHE A 171 9.31 3.21 -0.21
N GLU A 172 9.12 1.93 -0.56
CA GLU A 172 9.55 1.36 -1.82
C GLU A 172 8.35 0.73 -2.54
N LEU A 173 8.16 1.11 -3.80
CA LEU A 173 7.29 0.43 -4.76
C LEU A 173 8.15 0.07 -5.97
N SER A 174 8.42 -1.23 -6.17
CA SER A 174 9.30 -1.67 -7.25
C SER A 174 8.79 -2.86 -8.04
N ASP A 175 9.07 -2.88 -9.34
CA ASP A 175 8.72 -3.99 -10.25
C ASP A 175 7.24 -4.40 -10.15
N SER A 176 6.36 -3.44 -9.85
CA SER A 176 4.95 -3.68 -9.52
C SER A 176 4.01 -3.07 -10.55
N MET A 177 2.74 -3.47 -10.51
CA MET A 177 1.72 -2.98 -11.42
C MET A 177 0.49 -2.48 -10.66
N ALA A 178 -0.02 -1.31 -11.05
CA ALA A 178 -1.31 -0.81 -10.61
C ALA A 178 -2.20 -0.58 -11.83
N VAL A 179 -3.37 -1.20 -11.86
CA VAL A 179 -4.30 -1.17 -12.99
C VAL A 179 -5.67 -0.74 -12.52
N ASN A 180 -6.24 0.29 -13.15
CA ASN A 180 -7.64 0.63 -12.94
C ASN A 180 -8.36 1.17 -14.19
N ASN A 181 -9.67 1.37 -14.03
CA ASN A 181 -10.55 1.98 -15.03
C ASN A 181 -11.51 3.01 -14.39
N SER A 182 -10.96 3.91 -13.57
CA SER A 182 -11.77 4.88 -12.81
C SER A 182 -11.42 6.34 -13.15
N ALA A 183 -12.14 7.26 -12.50
CA ALA A 183 -11.79 8.68 -12.54
C ALA A 183 -10.67 9.06 -11.55
N SER A 184 -10.31 8.16 -10.63
CA SER A 184 -9.19 8.32 -9.69
C SER A 184 -7.88 7.85 -10.32
N ALA A 185 -6.74 8.23 -9.74
CA ALA A 185 -5.44 7.75 -10.21
C ALA A 185 -5.30 6.22 -10.08
N SER A 186 -4.49 5.56 -10.91
CA SER A 186 -4.26 4.11 -10.72
C SER A 186 -3.49 3.81 -9.44
N ALA A 187 -2.56 4.70 -9.08
CA ALA A 187 -1.89 4.72 -7.79
C ALA A 187 -1.90 6.15 -7.22
N GLU A 188 -2.23 6.27 -5.95
CA GLU A 188 -2.25 7.54 -5.20
C GLU A 188 -1.39 7.43 -3.95
N ILE A 189 -0.60 8.46 -3.69
CA ILE A 189 0.23 8.58 -2.48
C ILE A 189 0.13 10.02 -1.99
N ASP A 190 -0.50 10.21 -0.83
CA ASP A 190 -0.67 11.54 -0.23
C ASP A 190 0.03 11.62 1.13
N ALA A 191 0.98 12.54 1.23
CA ALA A 191 1.67 12.88 2.45
C ALA A 191 1.26 14.30 2.89
N SER A 192 0.43 14.40 3.91
CA SER A 192 0.17 15.66 4.61
C SER A 192 0.62 15.63 6.07
N ASP A 193 0.26 16.67 6.81
CA ASP A 193 0.70 16.90 8.19
C ASP A 193 2.24 16.86 8.32
N PRO A 194 2.86 16.79 9.51
CA PRO A 194 4.33 16.73 9.62
C PRO A 194 4.92 15.38 9.18
N THR A 195 4.83 15.04 7.90
CA THR A 195 5.35 13.78 7.34
C THR A 195 6.64 14.02 6.55
N ILE A 196 7.68 13.23 6.83
CA ILE A 196 8.88 13.11 5.99
C ILE A 196 8.84 11.76 5.29
N LEU A 197 8.58 11.77 3.97
CA LEU A 197 8.54 10.58 3.13
C LEU A 197 9.82 10.48 2.30
N GLY A 198 10.54 9.37 2.42
CA GLY A 198 11.53 8.92 1.45
C GLY A 198 10.92 7.85 0.56
N ALA A 199 10.63 8.18 -0.70
CA ALA A 199 9.97 7.29 -1.65
C ALA A 199 10.92 6.84 -2.76
N THR A 200 10.98 5.53 -3.01
CA THR A 200 11.62 4.92 -4.18
C THR A 200 10.56 4.23 -5.02
N ILE A 201 10.34 4.69 -6.24
CA ILE A 201 9.31 4.16 -7.15
C ILE A 201 9.99 3.75 -8.45
N ASN A 202 10.31 2.46 -8.62
CA ASN A 202 11.14 2.02 -9.74
C ASN A 202 10.57 0.82 -10.49
N ASP A 203 10.76 0.78 -11.81
CA ASP A 203 10.41 -0.36 -12.66
C ASP A 203 8.91 -0.75 -12.60
N ASN A 204 8.02 0.19 -12.27
CA ASN A 204 6.58 -0.09 -12.18
C ASN A 204 5.83 0.19 -13.48
N THR A 205 4.66 -0.44 -13.62
CA THR A 205 3.68 -0.10 -14.66
C THR A 205 2.38 0.41 -14.03
N PHE A 206 2.01 1.65 -14.35
CA PHE A 206 0.77 2.27 -13.90
C PHE A 206 -0.19 2.38 -15.08
N THR A 207 -1.35 1.72 -15.02
CA THR A 207 -2.33 1.70 -16.11
C THR A 207 -3.67 2.23 -15.61
N ASN A 208 -4.12 3.35 -16.17
CA ASN A 208 -5.47 3.85 -15.96
C ASN A 208 -6.18 3.88 -17.31
N THR A 209 -7.26 3.13 -17.48
CA THR A 209 -8.05 3.16 -18.73
C THR A 209 -9.25 4.10 -18.67
N GLY A 210 -9.50 4.67 -17.49
CA GLY A 210 -10.53 5.67 -17.23
C GLY A 210 -10.05 7.10 -17.50
N ALA A 211 -10.48 8.04 -16.66
CA ALA A 211 -10.23 9.47 -16.83
C ALA A 211 -9.22 10.05 -15.83
N GLY A 212 -8.79 9.25 -14.84
CA GLY A 212 -7.79 9.67 -13.86
C GLY A 212 -6.35 9.55 -14.37
N ASP A 213 -5.43 9.97 -13.52
CA ASP A 213 -3.99 9.86 -13.75
C ASP A 213 -3.48 8.43 -13.56
N ASN A 214 -2.25 8.15 -14.01
CA ASN A 214 -1.63 6.86 -13.77
C ASN A 214 -1.03 6.84 -12.36
N LEU A 215 -0.32 7.89 -11.99
CA LEU A 215 0.24 8.06 -10.66
C LEU A 215 0.02 9.50 -10.18
N ASP A 216 -0.49 9.67 -8.97
CA ASP A 216 -0.58 10.96 -8.28
C ASP A 216 0.19 10.89 -6.95
N LEU A 217 1.22 11.72 -6.81
CA LEU A 217 2.01 11.88 -5.58
C LEU A 217 1.87 13.30 -5.07
N ALA A 218 1.35 13.47 -3.85
CA ALA A 218 1.13 14.78 -3.26
C ALA A 218 1.88 14.97 -1.93
N ALA A 219 2.59 16.07 -1.82
CA ALA A 219 3.03 16.65 -0.55
C ALA A 219 2.07 17.79 -0.20
N ASN A 220 1.35 17.69 0.93
CA ASN A 220 0.14 18.48 1.15
C ASN A 220 0.05 19.12 2.54
N SER A 221 1.13 19.76 3.00
CA SER A 221 1.16 20.57 4.23
C SER A 221 2.47 21.36 4.30
N GLY A 222 2.47 22.53 4.94
CA GLY A 222 3.68 23.33 5.17
C GLY A 222 4.78 22.66 6.02
N THR A 223 4.54 21.43 6.46
CA THR A 223 5.48 20.58 7.20
C THR A 223 5.72 19.22 6.55
N ALA A 224 5.08 18.95 5.41
CA ALA A 224 5.27 17.72 4.66
C ALA A 224 6.49 17.86 3.75
N ILE A 225 7.32 16.82 3.72
CA ILE A 225 8.51 16.73 2.86
C ILE A 225 8.48 15.40 2.14
N ILE A 226 8.49 15.41 0.81
CA ILE A 226 8.72 14.21 0.00
C ILE A 226 10.14 14.26 -0.58
N ASN A 227 10.88 13.15 -0.46
CA ASN A 227 12.14 12.91 -1.15
C ASN A 227 11.95 11.73 -2.10
N LEU A 228 11.83 11.99 -3.39
CA LEU A 228 11.47 11.01 -4.41
C LEU A 228 12.68 10.58 -5.25
N SER A 229 12.91 9.27 -5.33
CA SER A 229 13.71 8.64 -6.40
C SER A 229 12.79 7.80 -7.29
N MET A 230 12.90 7.98 -8.61
CA MET A 230 12.01 7.32 -9.55
C MET A 230 12.72 7.01 -10.88
N ASP A 231 12.71 5.74 -11.29
CA ASP A 231 13.42 5.22 -12.46
C ASP A 231 12.63 4.11 -13.18
N SER A 232 12.78 4.02 -14.50
CA SER A 232 12.25 2.93 -15.34
C SER A 232 10.73 2.68 -15.28
N ASN A 233 9.92 3.64 -14.82
CA ASN A 233 8.46 3.46 -14.78
C ASN A 233 7.82 3.63 -16.15
N ILE A 234 6.63 3.03 -16.28
CA ILE A 234 5.80 3.05 -17.48
C ILE A 234 4.38 3.49 -17.09
N THR A 235 3.79 4.37 -17.90
CA THR A 235 2.35 4.69 -17.83
C THR A 235 1.64 4.18 -19.08
N ASN A 236 0.37 3.80 -18.94
CA ASN A 236 -0.47 3.37 -20.06
C ASN A 236 -1.93 3.81 -19.88
N GLY A 237 -2.60 4.14 -20.99
CA GLY A 237 -4.02 4.49 -20.98
C GLY A 237 -4.32 5.90 -20.44
N GLY A 238 -5.60 6.26 -20.39
CA GLY A 238 -6.08 7.42 -19.64
C GLY A 238 -5.43 8.74 -20.07
N THR A 239 -4.98 9.52 -19.09
CA THR A 239 -4.19 10.75 -19.30
C THR A 239 -2.72 10.48 -19.61
N ASP A 240 -2.25 9.25 -19.37
CA ASP A 240 -0.87 8.80 -19.56
C ASP A 240 0.14 9.67 -18.78
N SER A 241 -0.19 10.01 -17.53
CA SER A 241 0.57 10.93 -16.70
C SER A 241 0.93 10.45 -15.30
N VAL A 242 2.12 10.87 -14.90
CA VAL A 242 2.54 10.98 -13.50
C VAL A 242 2.37 12.43 -13.07
N VAL A 243 1.59 12.67 -12.02
CA VAL A 243 1.38 13.99 -11.41
C VAL A 243 2.13 14.04 -10.09
N LEU A 244 2.97 15.06 -9.93
CA LEU A 244 3.72 15.35 -8.71
C LEU A 244 3.24 16.70 -8.18
N ARG A 245 2.73 16.72 -6.95
CA ARG A 245 2.09 17.91 -6.36
C ARG A 245 2.81 18.42 -5.13
N GLU A 246 3.15 19.70 -5.16
CA GLU A 246 3.70 20.46 -4.03
C GLU A 246 2.64 21.48 -3.59
N LEU A 247 1.88 21.10 -2.56
CA LEU A 247 0.67 21.81 -2.14
C LEU A 247 0.85 22.43 -0.74
N ASN A 248 0.13 23.53 -0.49
CA ASN A 248 0.01 24.14 0.83
C ASN A 248 1.34 24.48 1.53
N GLY A 249 2.37 24.80 0.75
CA GLY A 249 3.71 25.16 1.23
C GLY A 249 4.57 23.99 1.67
N ALA A 250 4.22 22.77 1.26
CA ALA A 250 5.07 21.59 1.40
C ALA A 250 6.38 21.74 0.61
N ASP A 251 7.34 20.86 0.92
CA ASP A 251 8.57 20.70 0.13
C ASP A 251 8.51 19.38 -0.67
N PHE A 252 8.74 19.44 -1.97
CA PHE A 252 8.84 18.24 -2.82
C PHE A 252 10.21 18.15 -3.50
N ASN A 253 11.04 17.21 -3.04
CA ASN A 253 12.39 17.02 -3.53
C ASN A 253 12.48 15.80 -4.45
N ILE A 254 13.18 15.94 -5.57
CA ILE A 254 13.33 14.86 -6.57
C ILE A 254 14.82 14.61 -6.79
N VAL A 255 15.23 13.35 -6.65
CA VAL A 255 16.59 12.92 -6.99
C VAL A 255 16.82 13.12 -8.47
N ASP A 256 17.91 13.79 -8.87
CA ASP A 256 18.28 14.06 -10.27
C ASP A 256 17.09 14.49 -11.16
N ARG A 257 16.35 15.52 -10.74
CA ARG A 257 15.10 15.95 -11.40
C ARG A 257 15.29 16.21 -12.90
N ASN A 258 16.42 16.82 -13.28
CA ASN A 258 16.71 17.18 -14.67
C ASN A 258 16.79 15.98 -15.63
N THR A 259 16.96 14.76 -15.10
CA THR A 259 17.03 13.53 -15.89
C THR A 259 15.78 12.66 -15.71
N LEU A 260 14.78 13.08 -14.92
CA LEU A 260 13.61 12.27 -14.54
C LEU A 260 12.90 11.65 -15.75
N THR A 261 12.58 12.45 -16.77
CA THR A 261 11.94 11.96 -18.00
C THR A 261 12.81 10.98 -18.77
N SER A 262 14.13 11.19 -18.82
CA SER A 262 15.04 10.27 -19.50
C SER A 262 15.23 8.96 -18.75
N ARG A 263 15.12 8.98 -17.41
CA ARG A 263 15.16 7.79 -16.56
C ARG A 263 13.85 7.00 -16.58
N ASN A 264 12.74 7.64 -16.95
CA ASN A 264 11.42 7.03 -17.06
C ASN A 264 10.85 7.18 -18.49
N PRO A 265 11.49 6.55 -19.50
CA PRO A 265 11.12 6.76 -20.91
C PRO A 265 9.75 6.18 -21.28
N GLY A 266 9.17 5.32 -20.43
CA GLY A 266 7.84 4.77 -20.60
C GLY A 266 6.72 5.61 -20.00
N VAL A 267 7.04 6.73 -19.32
CA VAL A 267 6.04 7.68 -18.83
C VAL A 267 5.66 8.64 -19.95
N GLY A 268 4.36 8.73 -20.27
CA GLY A 268 3.85 9.59 -21.33
C GLY A 268 4.03 11.08 -21.03
N ASN A 269 3.70 11.49 -19.80
CA ASN A 269 3.82 12.87 -19.37
C ASN A 269 4.12 12.99 -17.85
N PHE A 270 4.96 13.95 -17.50
CA PHE A 270 5.14 14.40 -16.12
C PHE A 270 4.45 15.75 -15.93
N VAL A 271 3.55 15.82 -14.95
CA VAL A 271 2.90 17.06 -14.53
C VAL A 271 3.46 17.47 -13.18
N PHE A 272 4.03 18.66 -13.12
CA PHE A 272 4.47 19.28 -11.87
C PHE A 272 3.44 20.33 -11.49
N ASP A 273 2.71 20.08 -10.41
CA ASP A 273 1.64 20.95 -9.91
C ASP A 273 2.07 21.57 -8.59
N SER A 274 2.40 22.87 -8.61
CA SER A 274 2.71 23.59 -7.39
C SER A 274 1.70 24.69 -7.08
N ALA A 275 1.22 24.68 -5.84
CA ALA A 275 0.26 25.66 -5.35
C ALA A 275 0.95 27.02 -5.11
N GLY A 276 1.17 27.81 -6.17
CA GLY A 276 1.73 29.15 -6.01
C GLY A 276 2.39 29.79 -7.22
N ASN A 277 2.61 29.06 -8.33
CA ASN A 277 3.33 29.59 -9.50
C ASN A 277 4.69 30.23 -9.13
N VAL A 278 5.38 29.68 -8.12
CA VAL A 278 6.68 30.19 -7.71
C VAL A 278 7.74 29.55 -8.59
N ILE A 279 8.48 30.39 -9.33
CA ILE A 279 9.63 29.97 -10.13
C ILE A 279 10.72 29.49 -9.15
N GLY A 280 10.70 28.20 -8.80
CA GLY A 280 11.58 27.60 -7.79
C GLY A 280 11.02 26.39 -7.04
N ASP A 281 9.72 26.08 -7.16
CA ASP A 281 9.12 24.84 -6.61
C ASP A 281 9.75 23.59 -7.26
N PHE A 282 9.81 22.52 -6.48
CA PHE A 282 10.58 21.30 -6.67
C PHE A 282 12.10 21.49 -6.62
N ASP A 283 12.68 20.99 -5.53
CA ASP A 283 14.13 20.98 -5.33
C ASP A 283 14.78 19.71 -5.91
N ASP A 284 16.03 19.85 -6.36
CA ASP A 284 16.84 18.76 -6.93
C ASP A 284 17.76 18.19 -5.83
N ILE A 285 17.64 16.90 -5.54
CA ILE A 285 18.59 16.19 -4.69
C ILE A 285 19.61 15.52 -5.59
N PRO A 286 20.92 15.82 -5.49
CA PRO A 286 21.92 15.10 -6.25
C PRO A 286 21.91 13.62 -5.85
N ALA A 287 21.89 12.70 -6.82
CA ALA A 287 22.12 11.28 -6.53
C ALA A 287 23.45 11.12 -5.77
N LEU A 288 23.42 10.41 -4.64
CA LEU A 288 24.65 10.04 -3.94
C LEU A 288 25.46 9.09 -4.86
N PRO A 289 26.78 9.31 -4.99
CA PRO A 289 27.63 8.57 -5.93
C PRO A 289 27.78 7.07 -5.62
#